data_AF-A0A0M3JH55-F1
#
_entry.id   AF-A0A0M3JH55-F1
#
_cell.length_a   1.000
_cell.length_b   1.000
_cell.length_c   1.000
_cell.angle_alpha   90.00
_cell.angle_beta   90.00
_cell.angle_gamma   90.00
#
_symmetry.space_group_name_H-M   'P 1'
#
loop_
_entity.id
_entity.type
_entity.pdbx_description
1 polymer ?
#
loop_
_entity_poly.entity_id
_entity_poly.type
_entity_poly.pdbx_seq_one_letter_code
_entity_poly.pdbx_strand_id
1 'polypeptide(L)'
;MTGVRTDQQTWATVIYDDAWIKNETAGGCRNYIDTFVNNPQFRIHLTDSDPDKDDDLCTVIIAVMQKYRRELKYAGIGNVGIGFEVYDVGFS
;
A
#
# COMPACT_ATOMS: atom_id res chain seq x y z
N MET A 1 -9.40 -22.49 18.61
CA MET A 1 -9.65 -21.10 19.03
C MET A 1 -11.13 -20.82 18.84
N THR A 2 -11.89 -20.79 19.94
CA THR A 2 -13.32 -20.43 19.92
C THR A 2 -13.42 -18.90 19.92
N GLY A 3 -13.71 -18.31 18.76
CA GLY A 3 -13.84 -16.86 18.62
C GLY A 3 -15.17 -16.39 19.20
N VAL A 4 -15.10 -15.57 20.25
CA VAL A 4 -16.22 -14.72 20.66
C VAL A 4 -16.52 -13.77 19.50
N ARG A 5 -17.71 -13.86 18.90
CA ARG A 5 -18.19 -12.84 17.98
C ARG A 5 -18.69 -11.68 18.82
N THR A 6 -17.92 -10.61 18.87
CA THR A 6 -18.45 -9.30 19.26
C THR A 6 -18.92 -8.60 17.99
N ASP A 7 -19.89 -7.67 18.09
CA ASP A 7 -20.27 -6.74 17.00
C ASP A 7 -19.14 -5.71 16.77
N GLN A 8 -17.92 -6.21 16.52
CA GLN A 8 -16.72 -5.40 16.40
C GLN A 8 -16.70 -4.74 15.02
N GLN A 9 -16.52 -3.42 15.04
CA GLN A 9 -16.21 -2.59 13.90
C GLN A 9 -15.12 -3.27 13.04
N THR A 10 -15.45 -3.51 11.77
CA THR A 10 -14.55 -4.22 10.85
C THR A 10 -13.80 -3.22 9.98
N TRP A 11 -12.54 -3.51 9.68
CA TRP A 11 -11.73 -2.71 8.76
C TRP A 11 -12.19 -2.95 7.31
N ALA A 12 -12.55 -1.89 6.59
CA ALA A 12 -12.73 -1.96 5.14
C ALA A 12 -11.36 -2.26 4.49
N THR A 13 -11.29 -3.34 3.71
CA THR A 13 -10.03 -3.83 3.14
C THR A 13 -10.10 -3.85 1.62
N VAL A 14 -9.10 -3.26 0.96
CA VAL A 14 -8.90 -3.31 -0.49
C VAL A 14 -7.50 -3.81 -0.77
N ILE A 15 -7.35 -4.70 -1.75
CA ILE A 15 -6.07 -5.31 -2.13
C ILE A 15 -5.86 -5.12 -3.63
N TYR A 16 -4.68 -4.63 -3.99
CA TYR A 16 -4.22 -4.56 -5.38
C TYR A 16 -3.06 -5.54 -5.59
N ASP A 17 -2.97 -6.09 -6.81
CA ASP A 17 -1.89 -6.97 -7.23
C ASP A 17 -1.25 -6.39 -8.49
N ASP A 18 0.03 -6.01 -8.40
CA ASP A 18 0.76 -5.37 -9.48
C ASP A 18 2.27 -5.69 -9.37
N ALA A 19 3.04 -5.30 -10.38
CA ALA A 19 4.45 -5.62 -10.51
C ALA A 19 5.31 -4.42 -10.95
N TRP A 20 6.55 -4.40 -10.48
CA TRP A 20 7.60 -3.52 -10.99
C TRP A 20 8.37 -4.22 -12.12
N ILE A 21 8.07 -3.83 -13.35
CA ILE A 21 8.64 -4.38 -14.58
C ILE A 21 9.78 -3.46 -15.04
N LYS A 22 10.95 -4.05 -15.30
CA LYS A 22 12.14 -3.31 -15.74
C LYS A 22 11.83 -2.52 -17.02
N ASN A 23 12.23 -1.24 -17.04
CA ASN A 23 12.01 -0.29 -18.15
C ASN A 23 10.55 0.07 -18.44
N GLU A 24 9.61 -0.35 -17.59
CA GLU A 24 8.20 0.01 -17.69
C GLU A 24 7.78 0.67 -16.36
N THR A 25 7.39 -0.14 -15.38
CA THR A 25 6.83 0.35 -14.11
C THR A 25 7.84 0.43 -12.97
N ALA A 26 9.07 -0.08 -13.13
CA ALA A 26 10.12 -0.05 -12.10
C ALA A 26 10.80 1.33 -11.97
N GLY A 27 10.05 2.33 -11.48
CA GLY A 27 10.46 3.74 -11.43
C GLY A 27 11.44 4.12 -10.32
N GLY A 28 11.67 3.25 -9.32
CA GLY A 28 12.53 3.53 -8.16
C GLY A 28 11.81 4.31 -7.06
N CYS A 29 12.56 4.82 -6.07
CA CYS A 29 12.04 5.70 -5.02
C CYS A 29 12.15 7.19 -5.43
N ARG A 30 11.64 8.11 -4.59
CA ARG A 30 11.59 9.56 -4.91
C ARG A 30 12.94 10.21 -5.19
N ASN A 31 14.05 9.59 -4.81
CA ASN A 31 15.39 10.03 -5.20
C ASN A 31 15.62 9.95 -6.72
N TYR A 32 14.77 9.23 -7.46
CA TYR A 32 14.80 9.07 -8.92
C TYR A 32 13.57 9.74 -9.55
N ILE A 33 13.42 11.06 -9.37
CA ILE A 33 12.18 11.79 -9.65
C ILE A 33 11.69 11.64 -11.11
N ASP A 34 12.60 11.56 -12.08
CA ASP A 34 12.28 11.45 -13.50
C ASP A 34 11.58 10.12 -13.86
N THR A 35 11.91 9.05 -13.12
CA THR A 35 11.34 7.71 -13.35
C THR A 35 10.30 7.34 -12.30
N PHE A 36 10.26 8.04 -11.16
CA PHE A 36 9.38 7.75 -10.04
C PHE A 36 7.90 7.72 -10.43
N VAL A 37 7.49 8.59 -11.34
CA VAL A 37 6.12 8.70 -11.87
C VAL A 37 5.64 7.41 -12.56
N ASN A 38 6.56 6.56 -13.02
CA ASN A 38 6.23 5.32 -13.73
C ASN A 38 5.80 4.18 -12.80
N ASN A 39 6.03 4.31 -11.49
CA ASN A 39 5.54 3.31 -10.54
C ASN A 39 4.00 3.20 -10.59
N PRO A 40 3.42 2.02 -10.30
CA PRO A 40 1.98 1.89 -10.17
C PRO A 40 1.41 2.87 -9.12
N GLN A 41 0.30 3.52 -9.44
CA GLN A 41 -0.34 4.51 -8.58
C GLN A 41 -1.75 4.04 -8.23
N PHE A 42 -2.10 4.18 -6.95
CA PHE A 42 -3.40 3.77 -6.42
C PHE A 42 -4.06 4.96 -5.74
N ARG A 43 -5.37 5.10 -5.94
CA ARG A 43 -6.18 6.14 -5.29
C ARG A 43 -6.96 5.54 -4.13
N ILE A 44 -6.95 6.23 -3.00
CA ILE A 44 -7.79 5.94 -1.84
C ILE A 44 -8.71 7.15 -1.66
N HIS A 45 -10.00 6.89 -1.50
CA HIS A 45 -10.97 7.92 -1.16
C HIS A 45 -11.45 7.68 0.28
N LEU A 46 -11.20 8.65 1.15
CA LEU A 46 -11.57 8.61 2.56
C LEU A 46 -12.86 9.43 2.72
N THR A 47 -13.96 8.77 3.08
CA THR A 47 -15.30 9.39 3.12
C THR A 47 -15.84 9.58 4.54
N ASP A 48 -15.59 8.62 5.44
CA ASP A 48 -16.21 8.58 6.76
C ASP A 48 -15.15 8.72 7.85
N SER A 49 -15.31 9.71 8.74
CA SER A 49 -14.44 9.90 9.90
C SER A 49 -14.60 8.80 10.95
N ASP A 50 -13.57 8.60 11.77
CA ASP A 50 -13.60 7.62 12.85
C ASP A 50 -14.70 8.02 13.88
N PRO A 51 -15.74 7.21 14.13
CA PRO A 51 -16.90 7.63 14.94
C PRO A 51 -16.58 7.86 16.42
N ASP A 52 -15.47 7.30 16.90
CA ASP A 52 -15.03 7.42 18.29
C ASP A 52 -14.01 8.56 18.49
N LYS A 53 -13.79 9.40 17.47
CA LYS A 53 -12.88 10.55 17.51
C LYS A 53 -13.60 11.85 17.18
N ASP A 54 -13.11 12.93 17.79
CA ASP A 54 -13.63 14.29 17.64
C ASP A 54 -12.71 15.15 16.74
N ASP A 55 -12.02 14.52 15.78
CA ASP A 55 -11.04 15.18 14.91
C ASP A 55 -11.47 15.24 13.43
N ASP A 56 -12.64 14.71 13.07
CA ASP A 56 -13.13 14.57 11.69
C ASP A 56 -12.12 13.90 10.73
N LEU A 57 -11.18 13.10 11.26
CA LEU A 57 -10.17 12.40 10.47
C LEU A 57 -10.55 10.94 10.21
N CYS A 58 -9.99 10.40 9.13
CA CYS A 58 -10.09 8.98 8.78
C CYS A 58 -8.76 8.27 9.09
N THR A 59 -8.81 7.09 9.72
CA THR A 59 -7.61 6.25 9.90
C THR A 59 -7.47 5.23 8.77
N VAL A 60 -6.28 5.15 8.17
CA VAL A 60 -5.94 4.13 7.16
C VAL A 60 -4.64 3.40 7.48
N ILE A 61 -4.60 2.11 7.17
CA ILE A 61 -3.38 1.30 7.21
C ILE A 61 -3.03 0.90 5.79
N ILE A 62 -1.83 1.28 5.33
CA ILE A 62 -1.31 0.93 4.01
C ILE A 62 -0.14 -0.05 4.19
N ALA A 63 -0.20 -1.17 3.48
CA ALA A 63 0.84 -2.18 3.50
C ALA A 63 1.25 -2.55 2.06
N VAL A 64 2.56 -2.56 1.80
CA VAL A 64 3.16 -3.01 0.53
C VAL A 64 3.94 -4.28 0.79
N MET A 65 3.69 -5.33 0.00
CA MET A 65 4.29 -6.65 0.18
C MET A 65 4.93 -7.15 -1.11
N GLN A 66 6.13 -7.73 -1.02
CA GLN A 66 6.82 -8.38 -2.14
C GLN A 66 6.49 -9.88 -2.18
N LYS A 67 5.95 -10.35 -3.30
CA LYS A 67 5.57 -11.76 -3.52
C LYS A 67 6.75 -12.59 -4.06
N TYR A 68 6.72 -13.89 -3.81
CA TYR A 68 7.65 -14.90 -4.37
C TYR A 68 9.15 -14.74 -4.04
N ARG A 69 9.56 -13.74 -3.25
CA ARG A 69 10.98 -13.52 -2.91
C ARG A 69 11.58 -14.60 -2.03
N ARG A 70 10.77 -15.26 -1.19
CA ARG A 70 11.24 -16.39 -0.36
C ARG A 70 11.73 -17.54 -1.23
N GLU A 71 11.03 -17.82 -2.32
CA GLU A 71 11.39 -18.87 -3.27
C GLU A 71 12.70 -18.52 -3.97
N LEU A 72 12.95 -17.25 -4.30
CA LEU A 72 14.18 -16.85 -4.98
C LEU A 72 15.44 -16.85 -4.09
N LYS A 73 15.32 -17.11 -2.78
CA LYS A 73 16.46 -17.12 -1.86
C LYS A 73 17.51 -18.18 -2.20
N TYR A 74 17.12 -19.35 -2.73
CA TYR A 74 18.10 -20.39 -3.12
C TYR A 74 18.98 -19.93 -4.29
N ALA A 75 18.49 -19.00 -5.12
CA ALA A 75 19.22 -18.39 -6.21
C ALA A 75 20.06 -17.17 -5.76
N GLY A 76 20.18 -16.92 -4.45
CA GLY A 76 20.91 -15.78 -3.90
C GLY A 76 20.18 -14.43 -4.04
N ILE A 77 18.91 -14.45 -4.45
CA ILE A 77 18.11 -13.23 -4.66
C ILE A 77 17.33 -12.92 -3.38
N GLY A 78 17.78 -11.88 -2.65
CA GLY A 78 17.19 -11.47 -1.36
C GLY A 78 15.91 -10.62 -1.50
N ASN A 79 15.43 -10.02 -0.41
CA ASN A 79 14.36 -9.02 -0.51
C ASN A 79 14.92 -7.70 -1.09
N VAL A 80 14.09 -6.94 -1.81
CA VAL A 80 14.43 -5.56 -2.18
C VAL A 80 13.85 -4.57 -1.18
N GLY A 81 14.47 -3.38 -1.10
CA GLY A 81 13.91 -2.25 -0.38
C GLY A 81 12.63 -1.79 -1.06
N ILE A 82 11.53 -1.79 -0.32
CA ILE A 82 10.21 -1.35 -0.79
C ILE A 82 9.67 -0.27 0.14
N GLY A 83 8.84 0.60 -0.41
CA GLY A 83 8.17 1.67 0.29
C GLY A 83 7.12 2.32 -0.60
N PHE A 84 6.39 3.26 -0.05
CA PHE A 84 5.40 4.04 -0.77
C PHE A 84 5.42 5.48 -0.25
N GLU A 85 4.82 6.38 -1.03
CA GLU A 85 4.57 7.75 -0.65
C GLU A 85 3.11 8.08 -0.94
N VAL A 86 2.51 8.90 -0.07
CA VAL A 86 1.11 9.30 -0.18
C VAL A 86 1.07 10.78 -0.49
N TYR A 87 0.28 11.13 -1.50
CA TYR A 87 0.07 12.50 -1.95
C TYR A 87 -1.40 12.84 -1.84
N ASP A 88 -1.69 14.06 -1.37
CA ASP A 88 -3.00 14.66 -1.56
C ASP A 88 -3.14 15.07 -3.04
N VAL A 89 -4.18 14.58 -3.68
CA VAL A 89 -4.49 14.87 -5.10
C VAL A 89 -5.54 15.98 -5.24
N GLY A 90 -6.02 16.53 -4.13
CA GLY A 90 -7.14 17.46 -4.10
C GLY A 90 -8.46 16.84 -4.58
N PHE A 91 -9.54 17.57 -4.43
CA PHE A 91 -10.84 17.19 -4.99
C PHE A 91 -10.90 17.66 -6.46
N SER A 92 -11.17 16.75 -7.40
CA SER A 92 -11.60 17.09 -8.76
C SER A 92 -13.13 17.05 -8.85
#